data_AF-A0A4P8L471-F1
#
_entry.id   AF-A0A4P8L471-F1
#
_cell.length_a   1.000
_cell.length_b   1.000
_cell.length_c   1.000
_cell.angle_alpha   90.00
_cell.angle_beta   90.00
_cell.angle_gamma   90.00
#
_symmetry.space_group_name_H-M   'P 1'
#
loop_
_entity.id
_entity.type
_entity.pdbx_description
1 polymer ?
#
loop_
_entity_poly.entity_id
_entity_poly.type
_entity_poly.pdbx_seq_one_letter_code
_entity_poly.pdbx_strand_id
1 'polypeptide(L)' 'MNKTVTLKLLNPVLAVLLLNQPLSGLLYSTFDLEFFEGLHIGGGVALLVAAAIHVMLNWSWVRANFLQPRR' A
#
# COMPACT_ATOMS: atom_id res chain seq x y z
N MET A 1 -18.77 -4.23 -7.07
CA MET A 1 -18.00 -5.14 -6.18
C MET A 1 -18.25 -4.74 -4.73
N ASN A 2 -18.31 -5.68 -3.78
CA ASN A 2 -18.56 -5.37 -2.36
C ASN A 2 -17.33 -4.67 -1.74
N LYS A 3 -17.51 -3.48 -1.15
CA LYS A 3 -16.43 -2.69 -0.51
C LYS A 3 -15.65 -3.52 0.51
N THR A 4 -16.34 -4.27 1.37
CA THR A 4 -15.72 -5.08 2.42
C THR A 4 -14.86 -6.19 1.82
N VAL A 5 -15.34 -6.86 0.77
CA VAL A 5 -14.55 -7.87 0.06
C VAL A 5 -13.33 -7.24 -0.61
N THR A 6 -13.50 -6.06 -1.22
CA THR A 6 -12.40 -5.32 -1.84
C THR A 6 -11.31 -4.97 -0.83
N LEU A 7 -11.68 -4.47 0.35
CA LEU A 7 -10.73 -4.16 1.42
C LEU A 7 -10.05 -5.42 1.99
N LYS A 8 -10.78 -6.54 2.12
CA LYS A 8 -10.19 -7.81 2.55
C LYS A 8 -9.11 -8.34 1.59
N LEU A 9 -9.19 -8.00 0.30
CA LEU A 9 -8.15 -8.31 -0.68
C LEU A 9 -7.05 -7.26 -0.71
N LEU A 10 -7.41 -5.98 -0.63
CA LEU A 10 -6.47 -4.86 -0.70
C LEU A 10 -5.52 -4.82 0.49
N ASN A 11 -5.98 -5.18 1.70
CA ASN A 11 -5.16 -5.11 2.91
C ASN A 11 -3.96 -6.06 2.89
N PRO A 12 -4.09 -7.36 2.54
CA PRO A 12 -2.94 -8.23 2.32
C PRO A 12 -1.99 -7.73 1.24
N VAL A 13 -2.52 -7.20 0.12
CA VAL A 13 -1.70 -6.64 -0.96
C VAL A 13 -0.86 -5.48 -0.45
N LEU A 14 -1.46 -4.57 0.32
CA LEU A 14 -0.75 -3.47 0.98
C LEU A 14 0.32 -3.98 1.93
N ALA A 15 0.04 -5.00 2.74
CA ALA A 15 1.02 -5.56 3.66
C ALA A 15 2.24 -6.14 2.92
N VAL A 16 2.01 -6.89 1.84
CA VAL A 16 3.08 -7.45 1.00
C VAL A 16 3.89 -6.33 0.35
N LEU A 17 3.22 -5.35 -0.27
CA LEU A 17 3.90 -4.23 -0.92
C LEU A 17 4.68 -3.36 0.06
N LEU A 18 4.18 -3.19 1.29
CA LEU A 18 4.87 -2.49 2.36
C LEU A 18 6.13 -3.23 2.79
N LEU A 19 6.07 -4.55 2.99
CA LEU A 19 7.23 -5.37 3.35
C LEU A 19 8.26 -5.48 2.22
N ASN A 20 7.80 -5.45 0.97
CA ASN A 20 8.68 -5.46 -0.19
C ASN A 20 9.65 -4.27 -0.19
N GLN A 21 9.25 -3.08 0.26
CA GLN A 21 10.11 -1.89 0.19
C GLN A 21 11.40 -2.02 1.04
N PRO A 22 11.34 -2.28 2.36
CA PRO A 22 12.55 -2.47 3.15
C PRO A 22 13.31 -3.73 2.75
N LEU A 23 12.63 -4.83 2.37
CA LEU A 23 13.32 -6.05 1.96
C LEU A 23 14.13 -5.86 0.68
N SER A 24 13.55 -5.22 -0.34
CA SER A 24 14.27 -4.90 -1.58
C SER A 24 15.40 -3.91 -1.36
N GLY A 25 15.24 -2.93 -0.45
CA GLY A 25 16.33 -2.03 -0.06
C GLY A 25 17.48 -2.73 0.66
N LEU A 26 17.17 -3.63 1.61
CA LEU A 26 18.18 -4.41 2.33
C LEU A 26 18.92 -5.40 1.44
N LEU A 27 18.25 -5.92 0.40
CA LEU A 27 18.81 -6.87 -0.55
C LEU A 27 19.33 -6.21 -1.83
N TYR A 28 19.45 -4.87 -1.87
CA TYR A 28 19.89 -4.12 -3.04
C TYR A 28 21.21 -4.64 -3.62
N SER A 29 22.18 -4.95 -2.75
CA SER A 29 23.50 -5.45 -3.18
C SER A 29 23.50 -6.94 -3.59
N THR A 30 22.41 -7.67 -3.37
CA THR A 30 22.31 -9.11 -3.65
C THR A 30 21.73 -9.38 -5.04
N PHE A 31 20.90 -8.49 -5.55
CA PHE A 31 20.24 -8.64 -6.84
C PHE A 31 20.85 -7.73 -7.91
N ASP A 32 20.63 -8.07 -9.18
CA ASP A 32 20.92 -7.15 -10.27
C ASP A 32 19.98 -5.93 -10.24
N LEU A 33 20.40 -4.87 -10.94
CA LEU A 33 19.70 -3.59 -10.94
C LEU A 33 18.29 -3.69 -11.52
N GLU A 34 18.08 -4.48 -12.57
CA GLU A 34 16.78 -4.61 -13.22
C GLU A 34 15.76 -5.27 -12.28
N PHE A 35 16.17 -6.35 -11.60
CA PHE A 35 15.34 -7.00 -10.60
C PHE A 35 15.05 -6.10 -9.40
N PHE A 36 16.05 -5.36 -8.91
CA PHE A 36 15.85 -4.38 -7.85
C PHE A 36 14.87 -3.28 -8.27
N GLU A 37 15.02 -2.68 -9.45
CA GLU A 37 14.14 -1.61 -9.92
C GLU A 37 12.69 -2.10 -10.07
N GLY A 38 12.50 -3.31 -10.61
CA GLY A 38 11.17 -3.92 -10.70
C GLY A 38 10.50 -4.09 -9.34
N LEU A 39 11.22 -4.63 -8.35
CA LEU A 39 10.68 -4.83 -7.02
C LEU A 39 10.52 -3.52 -6.24
N HIS A 40 11.56 -2.70 -6.16
CA HIS A 40 11.58 -1.52 -5.30
C HIS A 40 10.79 -0.37 -5.93
N ILE A 41 11.15 0.05 -7.15
CA ILE A 41 10.49 1.18 -7.81
C ILE A 41 9.08 0.76 -8.25
N GLY A 42 8.96 -0.36 -8.95
CA GLY A 42 7.66 -0.89 -9.40
C GLY A 42 6.73 -1.20 -8.22
N GLY A 43 7.24 -1.88 -7.20
CA GLY A 43 6.49 -2.15 -5.97
C GLY A 43 6.12 -0.88 -5.20
N GLY A 44 6.98 0.14 -5.20
CA GLY A 44 6.71 1.44 -4.58
C GLY A 44 5.56 2.19 -5.27
N VAL A 45 5.54 2.20 -6.60
CA VAL A 45 4.41 2.75 -7.39
C VAL A 45 3.12 1.98 -7.09
N ALA A 46 3.18 0.65 -7.09
CA ALA A 46 2.02 -0.18 -6.75
C ALA A 46 1.51 0.08 -5.33
N LEU A 47 2.41 0.25 -4.35
CA LEU A 47 2.08 0.57 -2.97
C LEU A 47 1.33 1.90 -2.87
N LEU A 48 1.82 2.93 -3.56
CA LEU A 48 1.19 4.25 -3.58
C LEU A 48 -0.24 4.19 -4.13
N VAL A 49 -0.43 3.51 -5.26
CA VAL A 49 -1.76 3.33 -5.88
C VAL A 49 -2.69 2.55 -4.97
N ALA A 50 -2.23 1.42 -4.41
CA ALA A 50 -3.02 0.61 -3.49
C ALA A 50 -3.41 1.40 -2.23
N ALA A 51 -2.51 2.23 -1.70
CA ALA A 51 -2.76 3.06 -0.53
C ALA A 51 -3.79 4.16 -0.83
N ALA A 52 -3.71 4.80 -1.99
CA ALA A 52 -4.70 5.77 -2.44
C ALA A 52 -6.10 5.13 -2.53
N ILE A 53 -6.21 3.95 -3.18
CA ILE A 53 -7.46 3.20 -3.26
C ILE A 53 -7.98 2.85 -1.87
N HIS A 54 -7.11 2.40 -0.96
CA HIS A 54 -7.49 2.07 0.42
C HIS A 54 -8.09 3.28 1.15
N VAL A 55 -7.44 4.44 1.05
CA VAL A 55 -7.92 5.69 1.67
C VAL A 55 -9.25 6.11 1.06
N MET A 56 -9.38 6.08 -0.27
CA MET A 56 -10.64 6.40 -0.96
C MET A 56 -11.79 5.51 -0.49
N LEU A 57 -11.57 4.19 -0.40
CA LEU A 57 -12.56 3.25 0.09
C LEU A 57 -12.90 3.49 1.57
N ASN A 58 -11.95 3.96 2.38
CA ASN A 58 -12.15 4.24 3.80
C ASN A 58 -12.46 5.70 4.13
N TRP A 59 -12.73 6.55 3.14
CA TRP A 59 -12.85 8.00 3.35
C TRP A 59 -13.91 8.40 4.38
N SER A 60 -15.07 7.72 4.40
CA SER A 60 -16.11 7.98 5.41
C SER A 60 -15.62 7.71 6.84
N TRP A 61 -14.80 6.67 7.05
CA TRP A 61 -14.21 6.37 8.34
C TRP A 61 -13.14 7.40 8.71
N VAL A 62 -12.29 7.81 7.75
CA VAL A 62 -11.28 8.86 7.96
C VAL A 62 -11.96 10.16 8.40
N ARG A 63 -13.00 10.58 7.69
CA ARG A 63 -13.78 11.78 8.04
C ARG A 63 -14.36 11.71 9.45
N ALA A 64 -14.97 10.59 9.81
CA ALA A 64 -15.62 10.42 11.11
C ALA A 64 -14.62 10.45 12.28
N ASN A 65 -13.41 9.95 12.10
CA ASN A 65 -12.42 9.85 13.18
C ASN A 65 -11.47 11.06 13.26
N PHE A 66 -11.17 11.70 12.13
CA PHE A 66 -10.12 12.73 12.08
C PHE A 66 -10.61 14.13 11.71
N LEU A 67 -11.76 14.27 11.02
CA LEU A 67 -12.21 15.56 10.47
C LEU A 67 -13.51 16.08 11.08
N GLN A 68 -14.19 15.29 11.92
CA GLN A 68 -15.36 15.77 12.65
C GLN A 68 -14.92 16.50 13.94
N PRO A 69 -15.47 17.70 14.24
CA PRO A 69 -15.22 18.36 15.51
C PRO A 69 -15.73 17.50 16.67
N ARG A 70 -14.91 17.29 17.70
CA ARG A 70 -15.41 16.76 18.98
C ARG A 70 -16.41 17.79 19.53
N ARG A 71 -17.67 17.37 19.65
CA ARG A 71 -18.69 18.13 20.38
C ARG A 71 -18.43 18.03 21.88
#